data_AF-A0A0B6TNI2-F1
#
_entry.id   AF-A0A0B6TNI2-F1
#
_cell.length_a   1.000
_cell.length_b   1.000
_cell.length_c   1.000
_cell.angle_alpha   90.00
_cell.angle_beta   90.00
_cell.angle_gamma   90.00
#
_symmetry.space_group_name_H-M   'P 1'
#
loop_
_entity.id
_entity.type
_entity.pdbx_description
1 polymer ?
#
loop_
_entity_poly.entity_id
_entity_poly.type
_entity_poly.pdbx_seq_one_letter_code
_entity_poly.pdbx_strand_id
1 'polypeptide(L)'
;MELKQSIITQQFTVEFVRALPQFSIPQAVSAAMQLADSLELSRFEDFGALVGMVNGLQLRPADEWEAFGYEPTEQAVPVRLEVPHESAAPVPGGKQRPDRGRDGRIRFADHYLSAHTRRAHQSSVHLSSYRDAVGGWRKRLGYVTEPSLAYAEFTSAAADRKMPMRRVEMLGNLWKIGAVATWETDWEGETSWCYVDQRPVPGESPDPMINESDAWYRLRIHPDVGRDVIVEIARCLAEIHLGYVEKLWGTSVEGGSQRGPESEAAAYIALERLWIPQRSRRTDWYHRYVAREPMAAEFRWSEVFRAAEAVEDLLRGDTAPVTA
;
A
#
# COMPACT_ATOMS: atom_id res chain seq x y z
N MET A 1 19.55 9.08 -22.95
CA MET A 1 18.26 9.80 -22.81
C MET A 1 17.23 8.92 -22.14
N GLU A 2 17.12 7.65 -22.55
CA GLU A 2 16.20 6.64 -22.00
C GLU A 2 16.34 6.38 -20.49
N LEU A 3 17.56 6.29 -19.94
CA LEU A 3 17.76 6.04 -18.50
C LEU A 3 17.17 7.14 -17.61
N LYS A 4 17.36 8.42 -17.98
CA LYS A 4 16.80 9.56 -17.22
C LYS A 4 15.27 9.54 -17.26
N GLN A 5 14.69 9.26 -18.43
CA GLN A 5 13.23 9.17 -18.58
C GLN A 5 12.66 8.00 -17.78
N SER A 6 13.35 6.84 -17.78
CA SER A 6 12.96 5.67 -16.99
C SER A 6 12.94 5.97 -15.49
N ILE A 7 13.95 6.66 -14.97
CA ILE A 7 14.01 7.01 -13.53
C ILE A 7 12.86 7.95 -13.16
N ILE A 8 12.61 8.98 -13.96
CA ILE A 8 11.51 9.92 -13.69
C ILE A 8 10.16 9.19 -13.77
N THR A 9 9.99 8.28 -14.72
CA THR A 9 8.76 7.48 -14.87
C THR A 9 8.54 6.56 -13.67
N GLN A 10 9.61 5.95 -13.13
CA GLN A 10 9.53 5.14 -11.91
C GLN A 10 9.14 5.99 -10.70
N GLN A 11 9.80 7.14 -10.49
CA GLN A 11 9.46 8.06 -9.41
C GLN A 11 8.01 8.55 -9.54
N PHE A 12 7.57 8.92 -10.74
CA PHE A 12 6.18 9.28 -11.02
C PHE A 12 5.22 8.15 -10.66
N THR A 13 5.51 6.92 -11.08
CA THR A 13 4.67 5.75 -10.80
C THR A 13 4.52 5.53 -9.30
N VAL A 14 5.60 5.57 -8.54
CA VAL A 14 5.59 5.40 -7.07
C VAL A 14 4.75 6.49 -6.39
N GLU A 15 4.99 7.76 -6.74
CA GLU A 15 4.24 8.88 -6.16
C GLU A 15 2.76 8.83 -6.54
N PHE A 16 2.45 8.48 -7.79
CA PHE A 16 1.08 8.35 -8.29
C PHE A 16 0.32 7.22 -7.58
N VAL A 17 0.94 6.05 -7.42
CA VAL A 17 0.40 4.94 -6.63
C VAL A 17 0.14 5.38 -5.18
N ARG A 18 1.07 6.10 -4.55
CA ARG A 18 0.90 6.62 -3.17
C ARG A 18 -0.22 7.63 -3.03
N ALA A 19 -0.50 8.40 -4.07
CA ALA A 19 -1.54 9.40 -4.09
C ALA A 19 -2.96 8.83 -4.22
N LEU A 20 -3.10 7.58 -4.67
CA LEU A 20 -4.37 7.01 -5.15
C LEU A 20 -4.86 5.74 -4.41
N PRO A 21 -5.15 5.85 -3.10
CA PRO A 21 -5.62 4.73 -2.26
C PRO A 21 -7.01 4.18 -2.63
N GLN A 22 -7.76 4.88 -3.47
CA GLN A 22 -9.06 4.42 -3.97
C GLN A 22 -8.93 3.37 -5.10
N PHE A 23 -7.77 3.26 -5.70
CA PHE A 23 -7.44 2.21 -6.67
C PHE A 23 -6.53 1.18 -5.98
N SER A 24 -6.64 -0.10 -6.39
CA SER A 24 -5.61 -1.10 -6.07
C SER A 24 -4.25 -0.66 -6.60
N ILE A 25 -3.16 -1.19 -6.04
CA ILE A 25 -1.82 -0.83 -6.51
C ILE A 25 -1.62 -1.20 -8.00
N PRO A 26 -2.05 -2.38 -8.49
CA PRO A 26 -1.96 -2.73 -9.91
C PRO A 26 -2.73 -1.76 -10.82
N GLN A 27 -3.94 -1.33 -10.42
CA GLN A 27 -4.70 -0.33 -11.16
C GLN A 27 -3.96 1.01 -11.20
N ALA A 28 -3.42 1.47 -10.07
CA ALA A 28 -2.69 2.73 -10.00
C ALA A 28 -1.37 2.69 -10.80
N VAL A 29 -0.65 1.56 -10.80
CA VAL A 29 0.53 1.34 -11.65
C VAL A 29 0.13 1.38 -13.13
N SER A 30 -0.93 0.67 -13.52
CA SER A 30 -1.45 0.69 -14.89
C SER A 30 -1.84 2.10 -15.35
N ALA A 31 -2.54 2.85 -14.50
CA ALA A 31 -2.88 4.25 -14.76
C ALA A 31 -1.63 5.13 -14.91
N ALA A 32 -0.64 4.99 -14.03
CA ALA A 32 0.61 5.74 -14.11
C ALA A 32 1.33 5.48 -15.44
N MET A 33 1.43 4.22 -15.87
CA MET A 33 2.07 3.87 -17.14
C MET A 33 1.34 4.48 -18.33
N GLN A 34 0.00 4.41 -18.36
CA GLN A 34 -0.81 5.03 -19.43
C GLN A 34 -0.66 6.56 -19.45
N LEU A 35 -0.53 7.18 -18.29
CA LEU A 35 -0.39 8.63 -18.16
C LEU A 35 1.02 9.13 -18.45
N ALA A 36 2.06 8.33 -18.15
CA ALA A 36 3.46 8.74 -18.28
C ALA A 36 3.83 9.19 -19.69
N ASP A 37 3.22 8.60 -20.73
CA ASP A 37 3.45 8.97 -22.13
C ASP A 37 2.77 10.29 -22.51
N SER A 38 1.63 10.58 -21.87
CA SER A 38 0.85 11.81 -22.11
C SER A 38 1.35 13.00 -21.30
N LEU A 39 2.05 12.74 -20.19
CA LEU A 39 2.57 13.74 -19.29
C LEU A 39 4.01 14.08 -19.67
N GLU A 40 4.31 15.35 -19.87
CA GLU A 40 5.68 15.81 -20.08
C GLU A 40 6.49 15.80 -18.76
N LEU A 41 6.74 14.61 -18.21
CA LEU A 41 7.32 14.41 -16.88
C LEU A 41 8.69 15.10 -16.71
N SER A 42 9.44 15.28 -17.80
CA SER A 42 10.72 15.98 -17.82
C SER A 42 10.64 17.45 -17.40
N ARG A 43 9.45 18.07 -17.44
CA ARG A 43 9.23 19.46 -16.98
C ARG A 43 9.30 19.61 -15.46
N PHE A 44 9.17 18.51 -14.71
CA PHE A 44 9.20 18.54 -13.25
C PHE A 44 10.62 18.24 -12.78
N GLU A 45 11.45 19.29 -12.63
CA GLU A 45 12.89 19.17 -12.39
C GLU A 45 13.23 18.57 -11.02
N ASP A 46 12.44 18.86 -10.00
CA ASP A 46 12.65 18.36 -8.64
C ASP A 46 11.50 17.46 -8.13
N PHE A 47 11.78 16.75 -7.05
CA PHE A 47 10.83 15.83 -6.41
C PHE A 47 9.58 16.52 -5.88
N GLY A 48 9.71 17.73 -5.32
CA GLY A 48 8.59 18.50 -4.78
C GLY A 48 7.62 18.92 -5.88
N ALA A 49 8.13 19.36 -7.04
CA ALA A 49 7.34 19.71 -8.21
C ALA A 49 6.56 18.49 -8.75
N LEU A 50 7.20 17.33 -8.82
CA LEU A 50 6.56 16.07 -9.22
C LEU A 50 5.42 15.70 -8.26
N VAL A 51 5.68 15.72 -6.94
CA VAL A 51 4.68 15.43 -5.91
C VAL A 51 3.52 16.43 -5.94
N GLY A 52 3.81 17.71 -6.15
CA GLY A 52 2.80 18.76 -6.31
C GLY A 52 1.88 18.49 -7.50
N MET A 53 2.45 18.09 -8.64
CA MET A 53 1.68 17.71 -9.83
C MET A 53 0.81 16.48 -9.57
N VAL A 54 1.39 15.41 -9.02
CA VAL A 54 0.66 14.17 -8.71
C VAL A 54 -0.52 14.43 -7.79
N ASN A 55 -0.36 15.25 -6.75
CA ASN A 55 -1.44 15.62 -5.84
C ASN A 55 -2.53 16.48 -6.49
N GLY A 56 -2.25 17.10 -7.64
CA GLY A 56 -3.21 17.83 -8.45
C GLY A 56 -3.97 16.95 -9.46
N LEU A 57 -3.50 15.73 -9.75
CA LEU A 57 -4.16 14.82 -10.68
C LEU A 57 -5.45 14.26 -10.07
N GLN A 58 -6.56 14.48 -10.76
CA GLN A 58 -7.87 13.96 -10.37
C GLN A 58 -8.34 12.98 -11.42
N LEU A 59 -8.03 11.69 -11.20
CA LEU A 59 -8.46 10.62 -12.06
C LEU A 59 -9.78 10.04 -11.54
N ARG A 60 -10.85 10.15 -12.32
CA ARG A 60 -12.17 9.61 -11.97
C ARG A 60 -12.76 8.75 -13.08
N PRO A 61 -13.63 7.80 -12.73
CA PRO A 61 -14.42 7.03 -13.70
C PRO A 61 -15.24 7.92 -14.64
N ALA A 62 -15.43 7.48 -15.88
CA ALA A 62 -16.20 8.18 -16.89
C ALA A 62 -17.67 8.39 -16.50
N ASP A 63 -18.28 7.38 -15.88
CA ASP A 63 -19.66 7.42 -15.38
C ASP A 63 -19.84 8.43 -14.25
N GLU A 64 -18.84 8.60 -13.39
CA GLU A 64 -18.84 9.66 -12.38
C GLU A 64 -18.82 11.04 -13.05
N TRP A 65 -17.93 11.29 -14.02
CA TRP A 65 -17.91 12.57 -14.75
C TRP A 65 -19.26 12.88 -15.40
N GLU A 66 -19.84 11.91 -16.10
CA GLU A 66 -21.13 12.02 -16.78
C GLU A 66 -22.25 12.34 -15.79
N ALA A 67 -22.32 11.63 -14.66
CA ALA A 67 -23.34 11.84 -13.63
C ALA A 67 -23.36 13.27 -13.07
N PHE A 68 -22.23 13.97 -13.10
CA PHE A 68 -22.11 15.37 -12.67
C PHE A 68 -22.11 16.40 -13.82
N GLY A 69 -22.44 15.97 -15.04
CA GLY A 69 -22.61 16.83 -16.21
C GLY A 69 -21.31 17.23 -16.92
N TYR A 70 -20.25 16.45 -16.73
CA TYR A 70 -18.99 16.59 -17.45
C TYR A 70 -18.91 15.60 -18.61
N GLU A 71 -18.21 15.98 -19.67
CA GLU A 71 -17.87 15.10 -20.78
C GLU A 71 -16.36 15.21 -21.09
N PRO A 72 -15.73 14.15 -21.63
CA PRO A 72 -14.36 14.23 -22.12
C PRO A 72 -14.22 15.28 -23.22
N THR A 73 -13.08 15.98 -23.25
CA THR A 73 -12.74 16.87 -24.37
C THR A 73 -12.36 16.06 -25.61
N GLU A 74 -12.32 16.68 -26.78
CA GLU A 74 -11.92 16.02 -28.04
C GLU A 74 -10.50 15.45 -28.02
N GLN A 75 -9.64 15.98 -27.14
CA GLN A 75 -8.24 15.54 -26.97
C GLN A 75 -8.07 14.58 -25.78
N ALA A 76 -9.17 14.23 -25.09
CA ALA A 76 -9.11 13.39 -23.91
C ALA A 76 -8.66 11.96 -24.26
N VAL A 77 -7.55 11.54 -23.66
CA VAL A 77 -7.10 10.15 -23.73
C VAL A 77 -7.64 9.41 -22.49
N PRO A 78 -8.46 8.35 -22.66
CA PRO A 78 -8.95 7.56 -21.54
C PRO A 78 -7.85 6.73 -20.91
N VAL A 79 -7.84 6.66 -19.58
CA VAL A 79 -7.09 5.65 -18.82
C VAL A 79 -8.01 4.46 -18.60
N ARG A 80 -7.65 3.31 -19.16
CA ARG A 80 -8.45 2.08 -19.07
C ARG A 80 -8.02 1.24 -17.89
N LEU A 81 -8.90 1.07 -16.93
CA LEU A 81 -8.64 0.29 -15.72
C LEU A 81 -9.60 -0.90 -15.65
N GLU A 82 -9.08 -2.03 -15.19
CA GLU A 82 -9.91 -3.19 -14.87
C GLU A 82 -10.91 -2.81 -13.77
N VAL A 83 -12.17 -3.22 -13.92
CA VAL A 83 -13.19 -3.06 -12.89
C VAL A 83 -12.98 -4.17 -11.86
N PRO A 84 -12.79 -3.86 -10.57
CA PRO A 84 -12.63 -4.88 -9.54
C PRO A 84 -13.81 -5.85 -9.55
N HIS A 85 -13.50 -7.15 -9.45
CA HIS A 85 -14.53 -8.16 -9.25
C HIS A 85 -15.00 -8.03 -7.80
N GLU A 86 -16.26 -7.64 -7.57
CA GLU A 86 -16.84 -7.70 -6.23
C GLU A 86 -16.84 -9.17 -5.76
N SER A 87 -15.95 -9.52 -4.84
CA SER A 87 -16.08 -10.76 -4.08
C SER A 87 -17.33 -10.61 -3.21
N ALA A 88 -18.40 -11.32 -3.55
CA ALA A 88 -19.57 -11.36 -2.69
C ALA A 88 -19.14 -11.71 -1.26
N ALA A 89 -19.59 -10.90 -0.28
CA ALA A 89 -19.32 -11.17 1.12
C ALA A 89 -19.65 -12.64 1.45
N PRO A 90 -18.81 -13.36 2.20
CA PRO A 90 -19.06 -14.76 2.53
C PRO A 90 -20.39 -14.86 3.30
N VAL A 91 -21.39 -15.48 2.68
CA VAL A 91 -22.63 -15.86 3.37
C VAL A 91 -22.27 -17.00 4.33
N PRO A 92 -22.56 -16.90 5.64
CA PRO A 92 -22.30 -17.98 6.59
C PRO A 92 -23.00 -19.27 6.13
N GLY A 93 -22.22 -20.33 5.87
CA GLY A 93 -22.72 -21.64 5.44
C GLY A 93 -22.80 -21.88 3.92
N GLY A 94 -22.40 -20.91 3.09
CA GLY A 94 -22.31 -21.08 1.64
C GLY A 94 -20.99 -21.70 1.20
N LYS A 95 -21.02 -22.80 0.43
CA LYS A 95 -19.83 -23.31 -0.27
C LYS A 95 -19.25 -22.19 -1.15
N GLN A 96 -17.97 -21.85 -0.96
CA GLN A 96 -17.22 -20.94 -1.82
C GLN A 96 -17.49 -21.28 -3.29
N ARG A 97 -18.11 -20.35 -4.01
CA ARG A 97 -18.06 -20.32 -5.47
C ARG A 97 -17.10 -19.21 -5.87
N PRO A 98 -16.17 -19.47 -6.80
CA PRO A 98 -15.36 -18.39 -7.36
C PRO A 98 -16.28 -17.51 -8.20
N ASP A 99 -16.53 -16.27 -7.76
CA ASP A 99 -17.34 -15.32 -8.51
C ASP A 99 -16.53 -14.76 -9.68
N ARG A 100 -16.60 -15.50 -10.78
CA ARG A 100 -16.51 -14.98 -12.13
C ARG A 100 -17.65 -13.96 -12.29
N GLY A 101 -17.46 -12.87 -13.05
CA GLY A 101 -18.59 -12.09 -13.55
C GLY A 101 -19.65 -13.03 -14.14
N ARG A 102 -20.91 -12.60 -14.29
CA ARG A 102 -21.99 -13.50 -14.77
C ARG A 102 -21.64 -14.28 -16.07
N ASP A 103 -20.64 -13.80 -16.81
CA ASP A 103 -19.98 -14.35 -18.00
C ASP A 103 -18.47 -14.68 -17.86
N GLY A 104 -17.84 -14.37 -16.72
CA GLY A 104 -16.42 -14.63 -16.41
C GLY A 104 -15.41 -13.79 -17.17
N ARG A 105 -15.84 -12.65 -17.72
CA ARG A 105 -15.00 -11.76 -18.52
C ARG A 105 -14.46 -10.60 -17.69
N ILE A 106 -13.18 -10.30 -17.87
CA ILE A 106 -12.55 -9.08 -17.35
C ILE A 106 -13.24 -7.88 -17.99
N ARG A 107 -13.66 -6.92 -17.15
CA ARG A 107 -14.29 -5.67 -17.60
C ARG A 107 -13.32 -4.52 -17.39
N PHE A 108 -13.34 -3.56 -18.30
CA PHE A 108 -12.57 -2.34 -18.19
C PHE A 108 -13.52 -1.16 -18.14
N ALA A 109 -13.16 -0.15 -17.34
CA ALA A 109 -13.83 1.13 -17.27
C ALA A 109 -12.85 2.23 -17.67
N ASP A 110 -13.34 3.17 -18.48
CA ASP A 110 -12.58 4.35 -18.87
C ASP A 110 -12.59 5.36 -17.71
N HIS A 111 -11.43 5.95 -17.47
CA HIS A 111 -11.21 7.01 -16.49
C HIS A 111 -10.60 8.21 -17.18
N TYR A 112 -10.92 9.40 -16.69
CA TYR A 112 -10.41 10.66 -17.25
C TYR A 112 -9.84 11.54 -16.14
N LEU A 113 -8.76 12.25 -16.48
CA LEU A 113 -8.24 13.34 -15.65
C LEU A 113 -9.20 14.52 -15.74
N SER A 114 -9.36 15.27 -14.65
CA SER A 114 -10.18 16.49 -14.64
C SER A 114 -9.80 17.48 -15.74
N ALA A 115 -8.50 17.63 -16.02
CA ALA A 115 -7.97 18.49 -17.08
C ALA A 115 -8.43 18.08 -18.50
N HIS A 116 -8.88 16.83 -18.68
CA HIS A 116 -9.38 16.29 -19.95
C HIS A 116 -10.91 16.25 -20.01
N THR A 117 -11.60 16.93 -19.10
CA THR A 117 -13.05 17.00 -19.07
C THR A 117 -13.53 18.44 -19.12
N ARG A 118 -14.71 18.67 -19.69
CA ARG A 118 -15.39 19.96 -19.70
C ARG A 118 -16.82 19.81 -19.20
N ARG A 119 -17.36 20.86 -18.59
CA ARG A 119 -18.75 20.86 -18.15
C ARG A 119 -19.66 21.10 -19.35
N ALA A 120 -20.42 20.09 -19.75
CA ALA A 120 -21.37 20.17 -20.86
C ALA A 120 -22.72 20.72 -20.41
N HIS A 121 -23.15 20.37 -19.19
CA HIS A 121 -24.47 20.72 -18.67
C HIS A 121 -24.40 21.21 -17.22
N GLN A 122 -25.32 22.09 -16.84
CA GLN A 122 -25.50 22.48 -15.45
C GLN A 122 -26.22 21.37 -14.68
N SER A 123 -25.47 20.53 -13.98
CA SER A 123 -26.05 19.63 -12.96
C SER A 123 -26.42 20.42 -11.69
N SER A 124 -27.57 20.09 -11.10
CA SER A 124 -27.99 20.58 -9.78
C SER A 124 -27.21 19.92 -8.64
N VAL A 125 -26.47 18.85 -8.93
CA VAL A 125 -25.62 18.13 -7.97
C VAL A 125 -24.17 18.56 -8.18
N HIS A 126 -23.49 18.90 -7.09
CA HIS A 126 -22.08 19.25 -7.11
C HIS A 126 -21.20 18.00 -7.07
N LEU A 127 -20.21 17.93 -7.98
CA LEU A 127 -19.16 16.92 -7.92
C LEU A 127 -18.43 17.02 -6.58
N SER A 128 -18.32 15.90 -5.88
CA SER A 128 -17.66 15.82 -4.58
C SER A 128 -16.19 16.25 -4.68
N SER A 129 -15.66 16.82 -3.60
CA SER A 129 -14.23 17.15 -3.52
C SER A 129 -13.39 15.88 -3.68
N TYR A 130 -12.48 15.87 -4.65
CA TYR A 130 -11.60 14.72 -4.91
C TYR A 130 -10.73 14.41 -3.69
N ARG A 131 -10.22 15.47 -3.05
CA ARG A 131 -9.38 15.35 -1.85
C ARG A 131 -10.14 14.70 -0.69
N ASP A 132 -11.43 15.02 -0.54
CA ASP A 132 -12.25 14.45 0.53
C ASP A 132 -12.58 12.99 0.24
N ALA A 133 -12.90 12.65 -1.01
CA ALA A 133 -13.08 11.27 -1.44
C ALA A 133 -11.83 10.43 -1.18
N VAL A 134 -10.67 10.86 -1.68
CA VAL A 134 -9.36 10.21 -1.43
C VAL A 134 -9.07 10.12 0.07
N GLY A 135 -9.34 11.20 0.83
CA GLY A 135 -9.17 11.22 2.27
C GLY A 135 -10.04 10.19 3.01
N GLY A 136 -11.26 9.95 2.52
CA GLY A 136 -12.13 8.88 2.98
C GLY A 136 -11.51 7.50 2.76
N TRP A 137 -10.99 7.24 1.56
CA TRP A 137 -10.30 5.99 1.23
C TRP A 137 -9.06 5.76 2.10
N ARG A 138 -8.24 6.79 2.36
CA ARG A 138 -7.08 6.65 3.25
C ARG A 138 -7.46 6.29 4.69
N LYS A 139 -8.61 6.79 5.16
CA LYS A 139 -9.13 6.57 6.52
C LYS A 139 -9.88 5.25 6.68
N ARG A 140 -10.36 4.65 5.58
CA ARG A 140 -11.07 3.37 5.60
C ARG A 140 -10.26 2.32 6.37
N LEU A 141 -10.92 1.64 7.29
CA LEU A 141 -10.51 0.34 7.80
C LEU A 141 -11.42 -0.70 7.13
N GLY A 142 -10.84 -1.83 6.76
CA GLY A 142 -11.50 -2.93 6.08
C GLY A 142 -12.59 -3.59 6.91
N TYR A 143 -13.42 -4.39 6.25
CA TYR A 143 -14.62 -5.00 6.82
C TYR A 143 -14.36 -6.05 7.91
N VAL A 144 -13.11 -6.51 8.04
CA VAL A 144 -12.69 -7.56 8.96
C VAL A 144 -11.78 -7.02 10.08
N THR A 145 -11.63 -5.70 10.17
CA THR A 145 -10.88 -5.10 11.28
C THR A 145 -11.75 -5.06 12.53
N GLU A 146 -11.51 -6.00 13.44
CA GLU A 146 -12.10 -5.96 14.77
C GLU A 146 -11.31 -4.97 15.66
N PRO A 147 -11.98 -4.22 16.54
CA PRO A 147 -11.29 -3.38 17.52
C PRO A 147 -10.39 -4.24 18.41
N SER A 148 -9.07 -4.13 18.22
CA SER A 148 -8.08 -4.84 19.03
C SER A 148 -7.21 -3.84 19.78
N LEU A 149 -6.99 -4.13 21.06
CA LEU A 149 -6.07 -3.41 21.94
C LEU A 149 -4.81 -4.22 22.25
N ALA A 150 -4.58 -5.33 21.53
CA ALA A 150 -3.41 -6.20 21.73
C ALA A 150 -2.09 -5.41 21.70
N TYR A 151 -2.07 -4.33 20.92
CA TYR A 151 -0.91 -3.46 20.69
C TYR A 151 -1.03 -2.10 21.39
N ALA A 152 -1.90 -1.97 22.40
CA ALA A 152 -2.09 -0.72 23.14
C ALA A 152 -0.82 -0.28 23.87
N GLU A 153 0.11 -1.18 24.19
CA GLU A 153 1.42 -0.82 24.75
C GLU A 153 2.27 0.05 23.81
N PHE A 154 2.09 -0.04 22.48
CA PHE A 154 2.74 0.87 21.54
C PHE A 154 2.19 2.31 21.65
N THR A 155 1.10 2.53 22.40
CA THR A 155 0.60 3.87 22.72
C THR A 155 1.24 4.48 23.98
N SER A 156 1.89 3.68 24.83
CA SER A 156 2.45 4.12 26.10
C SER A 156 3.98 4.36 26.07
N ALA A 157 4.64 4.12 24.94
CA ALA A 157 6.08 4.34 24.81
C ALA A 157 6.47 5.83 24.79
N ALA A 158 7.18 6.24 25.85
CA ALA A 158 7.94 7.47 26.01
C ALA A 158 7.18 8.79 25.82
N ALA A 159 6.71 9.34 26.95
CA ALA A 159 6.33 10.72 27.31
C ALA A 159 5.64 11.67 26.30
N ASP A 160 5.95 11.67 24.99
CA ASP A 160 5.46 12.66 24.03
C ASP A 160 5.15 12.10 22.62
N ARG A 161 5.13 10.78 22.41
CA ARG A 161 4.97 10.19 21.06
C ARG A 161 4.00 9.00 21.00
N LYS A 162 2.77 9.22 21.48
CA LYS A 162 1.69 8.22 21.43
C LYS A 162 1.36 7.83 19.99
N MET A 163 1.42 6.55 19.67
CA MET A 163 0.85 6.02 18.43
C MET A 163 -0.68 6.24 18.45
N PRO A 164 -1.28 6.86 17.42
CA PRO A 164 -2.74 7.03 17.35
C PRO A 164 -3.47 5.70 17.40
N MET A 165 -4.64 5.65 18.06
CA MET A 165 -5.43 4.42 18.22
C MET A 165 -5.74 3.73 16.90
N ARG A 166 -6.04 4.48 15.84
CA ARG A 166 -6.26 3.93 14.49
C ARG A 166 -5.11 3.05 14.00
N ARG A 167 -3.87 3.39 14.35
CA ARG A 167 -2.70 2.60 13.96
C ARG A 167 -2.60 1.32 14.79
N VAL A 168 -3.01 1.36 16.06
CA VAL A 168 -3.16 0.16 16.91
C VAL A 168 -4.20 -0.79 16.32
N GLU A 169 -5.36 -0.25 15.91
CA GLU A 169 -6.43 -1.04 15.26
C GLU A 169 -5.92 -1.75 14.00
N MET A 170 -5.09 -1.08 13.20
CA MET A 170 -4.45 -1.69 12.03
C MET A 170 -3.52 -2.85 12.38
N LEU A 171 -2.73 -2.71 13.45
CA LEU A 171 -1.87 -3.79 13.95
C LEU A 171 -2.70 -4.97 14.45
N GLY A 172 -3.95 -4.76 14.86
CA GLY A 172 -4.91 -5.83 15.17
C GLY A 172 -5.13 -6.85 14.05
N ASN A 173 -4.66 -6.60 12.83
CA ASN A 173 -4.72 -7.54 11.72
C ASN A 173 -3.47 -8.43 11.54
N LEU A 174 -2.39 -8.22 12.30
CA LEU A 174 -1.12 -8.96 12.14
C LEU A 174 -1.28 -10.48 12.26
N TRP A 175 -2.22 -10.93 13.10
CA TRP A 175 -2.51 -12.35 13.30
C TRP A 175 -2.85 -13.07 11.99
N LYS A 176 -3.40 -12.38 10.98
CA LYS A 176 -3.83 -13.00 9.71
C LYS A 176 -2.68 -13.62 8.92
N ILE A 177 -1.45 -13.23 9.22
CA ILE A 177 -0.24 -13.84 8.65
C ILE A 177 0.61 -14.60 9.69
N GLY A 178 0.04 -14.84 10.88
CA GLY A 178 0.71 -15.48 12.00
C GLY A 178 1.77 -14.59 12.67
N ALA A 179 1.67 -13.27 12.54
CA ALA A 179 2.66 -12.33 13.04
C ALA A 179 2.25 -11.69 14.37
N VAL A 180 3.23 -11.50 15.26
CA VAL A 180 3.08 -10.71 16.50
C VAL A 180 4.24 -9.71 16.61
N ALA A 181 3.92 -8.47 16.98
CA ALA A 181 4.90 -7.42 17.25
C ALA A 181 5.10 -7.20 18.75
N THR A 182 6.34 -7.10 19.19
CA THR A 182 6.73 -6.92 20.60
C THR A 182 7.85 -5.89 20.73
N TRP A 183 8.09 -5.41 21.95
CA TRP A 183 9.27 -4.61 22.25
C TRP A 183 10.54 -5.47 22.29
N GLU A 184 11.61 -4.90 21.78
CA GLU A 184 12.96 -5.43 21.97
C GLU A 184 13.41 -5.21 23.43
N THR A 185 13.97 -6.26 24.04
CA THR A 185 14.52 -6.26 25.40
C THR A 185 16.04 -6.29 25.42
N ASP A 186 16.66 -6.82 24.37
CA ASP A 186 18.10 -7.02 24.22
C ASP A 186 18.60 -6.17 23.04
N TRP A 187 19.45 -5.17 23.31
CA TRP A 187 19.93 -4.29 22.24
C TRP A 187 20.85 -5.04 21.28
N GLU A 188 20.42 -5.20 20.03
CA GLU A 188 21.18 -5.85 18.96
C GLU A 188 21.63 -4.88 17.82
N GLY A 189 21.43 -3.57 17.96
CA GLY A 189 22.01 -2.56 17.04
C GLY A 189 21.13 -2.14 15.86
N GLU A 190 19.98 -2.77 15.68
CA GLU A 190 19.00 -2.45 14.62
C GLU A 190 17.76 -1.74 15.19
N THR A 191 16.90 -1.21 14.30
CA THR A 191 15.64 -0.57 14.70
C THR A 191 14.47 -1.54 14.82
N SER A 192 14.56 -2.68 14.13
CA SER A 192 13.57 -3.74 14.14
C SER A 192 14.15 -5.04 13.60
N TRP A 193 13.58 -6.15 14.05
CA TRP A 193 13.94 -7.51 13.66
C TRP A 193 12.69 -8.27 13.25
N CYS A 194 12.84 -9.15 12.26
CA CYS A 194 11.78 -10.04 11.81
C CYS A 194 12.37 -11.41 11.51
N TYR A 195 11.78 -12.45 12.09
CA TYR A 195 12.19 -13.84 11.89
C TYR A 195 11.01 -14.79 12.07
N VAL A 196 11.18 -16.01 11.55
CA VAL A 196 10.28 -17.13 11.83
C VAL A 196 10.58 -17.63 13.25
N ASP A 197 9.57 -17.61 14.09
CA ASP A 197 9.64 -18.06 15.48
C ASP A 197 9.12 -19.50 15.59
N GLN A 198 7.96 -19.78 14.98
CA GLN A 198 7.38 -21.12 14.91
C GLN A 198 6.97 -21.48 13.49
N ARG A 199 7.03 -22.78 13.21
CA ARG A 199 6.65 -23.33 11.91
C ARG A 199 5.27 -23.98 12.04
N PRO A 200 4.26 -23.48 11.32
CA PRO A 200 2.94 -24.12 11.28
C PRO A 200 3.00 -25.49 10.61
N VAL A 201 1.98 -26.29 10.89
CA VAL A 201 1.71 -27.51 10.14
C VAL A 201 1.14 -27.14 8.76
N PRO A 202 1.47 -27.87 7.68
CA PRO A 202 0.87 -27.61 6.37
C PRO A 202 -0.66 -27.64 6.42
N GLY A 203 -1.31 -26.64 5.83
CA GLY A 203 -2.76 -26.46 5.87
C GLY A 203 -3.29 -25.73 7.11
N GLU A 204 -2.44 -25.38 8.06
CA GLU A 204 -2.81 -24.55 9.22
C GLU A 204 -3.02 -23.09 8.80
N SER A 205 -3.96 -22.43 9.47
CA SER A 205 -4.22 -20.99 9.35
C SER A 205 -4.15 -20.36 10.74
N PRO A 206 -3.59 -19.14 10.86
CA PRO A 206 -3.43 -18.50 12.15
C PRO A 206 -4.78 -18.04 12.72
N ASP A 207 -4.88 -18.01 14.04
CA ASP A 207 -6.10 -17.65 14.78
C ASP A 207 -6.00 -16.22 15.36
N PRO A 208 -7.11 -15.47 15.50
CA PRO A 208 -7.11 -14.15 16.15
C PRO A 208 -6.51 -14.11 17.56
N MET A 209 -6.47 -15.24 18.28
CA MET A 209 -5.92 -15.37 19.63
C MET A 209 -4.41 -15.65 19.67
N ILE A 210 -3.74 -15.65 18.51
CA ILE A 210 -2.29 -15.83 18.44
C ILE A 210 -1.57 -14.78 19.29
N ASN A 211 -0.52 -15.21 19.98
CA ASN A 211 0.28 -14.46 20.92
C ASN A 211 1.76 -14.83 20.74
N GLU A 212 2.63 -14.30 21.59
CA GLU A 212 4.07 -14.52 21.46
C GLU A 212 4.50 -15.99 21.55
N SER A 213 3.68 -16.86 22.17
CA SER A 213 4.00 -18.26 22.42
C SER A 213 3.55 -19.23 21.34
N ASP A 214 2.79 -18.78 20.34
CA ASP A 214 2.32 -19.56 19.18
C ASP A 214 2.43 -18.78 17.85
N ALA A 215 3.01 -17.58 17.88
CA ALA A 215 3.30 -16.78 16.68
C ALA A 215 4.22 -17.51 15.70
N TRP A 216 3.85 -17.45 14.43
CA TRP A 216 4.72 -17.93 13.35
C TRP A 216 5.87 -16.97 13.09
N TYR A 217 5.59 -15.66 13.15
CA TYR A 217 6.57 -14.59 13.02
C TYR A 217 6.61 -13.71 14.24
N ARG A 218 7.83 -13.38 14.69
CA ARG A 218 8.05 -12.38 15.72
C ARG A 218 8.70 -11.13 15.13
N LEU A 219 8.07 -9.98 15.38
CA LEU A 219 8.53 -8.67 14.97
C LEU A 219 8.98 -7.91 16.22
N ARG A 220 10.28 -7.86 16.48
CA ARG A 220 10.80 -7.11 17.63
C ARG A 220 11.10 -5.68 17.20
N ILE A 221 10.65 -4.71 17.99
CA ILE A 221 10.77 -3.29 17.69
C ILE A 221 11.62 -2.62 18.76
N HIS A 222 12.67 -1.90 18.34
CA HIS A 222 13.51 -1.18 19.30
C HIS A 222 12.73 -0.02 19.96
N PRO A 223 12.70 0.11 21.30
CA PRO A 223 11.92 1.16 21.99
C PRO A 223 12.19 2.60 21.52
N ASP A 224 13.44 2.90 21.14
CA ASP A 224 13.85 4.26 20.74
C ASP A 224 13.35 4.72 19.35
N VAL A 225 12.67 3.86 18.58
CA VAL A 225 12.10 4.26 17.27
C VAL A 225 10.91 5.21 17.43
N GLY A 226 10.28 5.24 18.61
CA GLY A 226 9.27 6.22 19.00
C GLY A 226 8.07 6.28 18.03
N ARG A 227 7.87 7.40 17.34
CA ARG A 227 6.70 7.56 16.44
C ARG A 227 6.77 6.68 15.18
N ASP A 228 7.94 6.11 14.89
CA ASP A 228 8.19 5.29 13.71
C ASP A 228 7.91 3.79 13.96
N VAL A 229 7.37 3.39 15.11
CA VAL A 229 7.03 1.98 15.43
C VAL A 229 6.26 1.30 14.30
N ILE A 230 5.16 1.92 13.82
CA ILE A 230 4.37 1.33 12.73
C ILE A 230 5.15 1.25 11.41
N VAL A 231 6.12 2.15 11.21
CA VAL A 231 6.95 2.16 10.01
C VAL A 231 7.90 0.97 10.02
N GLU A 232 8.50 0.70 11.18
CA GLU A 232 9.36 -0.45 11.39
C GLU A 232 8.59 -1.77 11.29
N ILE A 233 7.38 -1.85 11.88
CA ILE A 233 6.49 -3.00 11.72
C ILE A 233 6.17 -3.23 10.24
N ALA A 234 5.75 -2.20 9.51
CA ALA A 234 5.44 -2.32 8.09
C ALA A 234 6.65 -2.73 7.23
N ARG A 235 7.87 -2.32 7.61
CA ARG A 235 9.11 -2.79 6.97
C ARG A 235 9.30 -4.29 7.20
N CYS A 236 9.15 -4.77 8.43
CA CYS A 236 9.20 -6.20 8.74
C CYS A 236 8.15 -7.00 7.94
N LEU A 237 6.91 -6.49 7.84
CA LEU A 237 5.87 -7.11 7.02
C LEU A 237 6.27 -7.16 5.55
N ALA A 238 6.82 -6.08 5.03
CA ALA A 238 7.32 -6.04 3.65
C ALA A 238 8.44 -7.08 3.43
N GLU A 239 9.36 -7.26 4.38
CA GLU A 239 10.40 -8.30 4.29
C GLU A 239 9.81 -9.72 4.20
N ILE A 240 8.75 -10.02 4.96
CA ILE A 240 8.04 -11.30 4.86
C ILE A 240 7.37 -11.43 3.48
N HIS A 241 6.65 -10.40 3.02
CA HIS A 241 5.93 -10.47 1.74
C HIS A 241 6.86 -10.54 0.53
N LEU A 242 8.02 -9.88 0.60
CA LEU A 242 9.10 -9.95 -0.38
C LEU A 242 9.85 -11.29 -0.36
N GLY A 243 9.66 -12.10 0.69
CA GLY A 243 10.29 -13.41 0.89
C GLY A 243 11.71 -13.36 1.45
N TYR A 244 12.18 -12.21 1.94
CA TYR A 244 13.50 -12.05 2.56
C TYR A 244 13.59 -12.63 3.96
N VAL A 245 12.44 -12.70 4.65
CA VAL A 245 12.21 -13.65 5.73
C VAL A 245 11.47 -14.83 5.12
N GLU A 246 11.77 -16.04 5.58
CA GLU A 246 11.12 -17.23 5.04
C GLU A 246 9.59 -17.07 5.05
N LYS A 247 8.97 -17.22 3.88
CA LYS A 247 7.54 -17.00 3.69
C LYS A 247 6.80 -18.32 3.81
N LEU A 248 6.16 -18.54 4.96
CA LEU A 248 5.58 -19.83 5.36
C LEU A 248 4.38 -20.26 4.52
N TRP A 249 3.81 -19.36 3.70
CA TRP A 249 2.72 -19.62 2.76
C TRP A 249 3.13 -19.35 1.30
N GLY A 250 4.44 -19.35 1.00
CA GLY A 250 4.92 -18.96 -0.31
C GLY A 250 6.40 -19.21 -0.55
N THR A 251 6.96 -18.49 -1.52
CA THR A 251 8.36 -18.64 -1.91
C THR A 251 9.23 -17.61 -1.18
N SER A 252 10.39 -18.07 -0.72
CA SER A 252 11.42 -17.24 -0.09
C SER A 252 12.52 -16.90 -1.10
N VAL A 253 13.23 -15.80 -0.85
CA VAL A 253 14.35 -15.30 -1.64
C VAL A 253 15.50 -14.88 -0.74
N GLU A 254 16.71 -14.92 -1.27
CA GLU A 254 17.90 -14.57 -0.52
C GLU A 254 17.94 -13.06 -0.19
N GLY A 255 18.15 -12.75 1.08
CA GLY A 255 18.09 -11.40 1.67
C GLY A 255 19.26 -10.47 1.35
N GLY A 256 19.79 -10.47 0.12
CA GLY A 256 20.98 -9.71 -0.27
C GLY A 256 20.89 -8.19 -0.07
N SER A 257 21.76 -7.43 -0.75
CA SER A 257 21.88 -5.97 -0.60
C SER A 257 20.57 -5.17 -0.80
N GLN A 258 19.58 -5.75 -1.48
CA GLN A 258 18.28 -5.13 -1.73
C GLN A 258 17.23 -5.36 -0.64
N ARG A 259 17.50 -6.19 0.38
CA ARG A 259 16.55 -6.47 1.47
C ARG A 259 16.06 -5.18 2.15
N GLY A 260 16.97 -4.31 2.55
CA GLY A 260 16.64 -3.02 3.17
C GLY A 260 15.90 -2.07 2.21
N PRO A 261 16.49 -1.72 1.05
CA PRO A 261 15.87 -0.81 0.09
C PRO A 261 14.47 -1.22 -0.38
N GLU A 262 14.25 -2.48 -0.74
CA GLU A 262 12.95 -2.94 -1.26
C GLU A 262 11.88 -2.99 -0.17
N SER A 263 12.22 -3.45 1.03
CA SER A 263 11.27 -3.48 2.16
C SER A 263 10.88 -2.07 2.61
N GLU A 264 11.84 -1.14 2.60
CA GLU A 264 11.58 0.26 2.89
C GLU A 264 10.68 0.90 1.81
N ALA A 265 10.94 0.64 0.53
CA ALA A 265 10.11 1.14 -0.56
C ALA A 265 8.67 0.62 -0.50
N ALA A 266 8.49 -0.66 -0.17
CA ALA A 266 7.16 -1.26 -0.03
C ALA A 266 6.39 -0.65 1.15
N ALA A 267 7.03 -0.52 2.32
CA ALA A 267 6.44 0.14 3.48
C ALA A 267 6.10 1.62 3.20
N TYR A 268 7.00 2.34 2.51
CA TYR A 268 6.79 3.72 2.08
C TYR A 268 5.53 3.91 1.23
N ILE A 269 5.28 2.97 0.31
CA ILE A 269 4.10 3.01 -0.56
C ILE A 269 2.83 2.69 0.25
N ALA A 270 2.85 1.59 1.00
CA ALA A 270 1.68 1.11 1.74
C ALA A 270 1.20 2.12 2.80
N LEU A 271 2.12 2.64 3.62
CA LEU A 271 1.77 3.47 4.78
C LEU A 271 1.16 4.80 4.38
N GLU A 272 1.65 5.43 3.34
CA GLU A 272 1.11 6.71 2.87
C GLU A 272 -0.32 6.54 2.37
N ARG A 273 -0.59 5.46 1.63
CA ARG A 273 -1.95 5.06 1.21
C ARG A 273 -2.90 4.80 2.39
N LEU A 274 -2.35 4.55 3.58
CA LEU A 274 -3.07 4.39 4.86
C LEU A 274 -3.11 5.65 5.73
N TRP A 275 -2.68 6.82 5.22
CA TRP A 275 -2.53 8.06 6.00
C TRP A 275 -1.59 7.90 7.20
N ILE A 276 -0.50 7.16 7.01
CA ILE A 276 0.57 7.06 7.98
C ILE A 276 1.77 7.79 7.39
N PRO A 277 2.32 8.79 8.11
CA PRO A 277 3.48 9.53 7.62
C PRO A 277 4.69 8.62 7.50
N GLN A 278 5.60 9.02 6.62
CA GLN A 278 6.88 8.36 6.37
C GLN A 278 7.74 8.31 7.64
N ARG A 279 8.76 7.44 7.59
CA ARG A 279 9.83 7.37 8.59
C ARG A 279 10.38 8.77 8.88
N SER A 280 10.55 9.09 10.16
CA SER A 280 11.06 10.39 10.57
C SER A 280 12.51 10.62 10.18
N ARG A 281 13.32 9.56 10.25
CA ARG A 281 14.72 9.56 9.82
C ARG A 281 14.80 9.07 8.38
N ARG A 282 15.39 9.89 7.52
CA ARG A 282 15.63 9.55 6.12
C ARG A 282 16.80 8.56 6.02
N THR A 283 16.62 7.52 5.24
CA THR A 283 17.65 6.50 4.96
C THR A 283 18.42 6.84 3.70
N ASP A 284 19.51 6.10 3.46
CA ASP A 284 20.24 6.17 2.20
C ASP A 284 19.32 5.92 0.99
N TRP A 285 18.48 4.88 1.05
CA TRP A 285 17.51 4.60 -0.01
C TRP A 285 16.63 5.82 -0.31
N TYR A 286 16.04 6.45 0.72
CA TYR A 286 15.17 7.59 0.51
C TYR A 286 15.91 8.79 -0.09
N HIS A 287 17.14 9.05 0.35
CA HIS A 287 17.97 10.10 -0.22
C HIS A 287 18.23 9.88 -1.71
N ARG A 288 18.60 8.66 -2.09
CA ARG A 288 18.85 8.27 -3.49
C ARG A 288 17.59 8.31 -4.34
N TYR A 289 16.46 7.84 -3.78
CA TYR A 289 15.14 7.89 -4.42
C TYR A 289 14.71 9.32 -4.76
N VAL A 290 14.79 10.24 -3.78
CA VAL A 290 14.44 11.66 -3.99
C VAL A 290 15.40 12.33 -4.98
N ALA A 291 16.69 11.98 -4.92
CA ALA A 291 17.71 12.51 -5.82
C ALA A 291 17.62 11.98 -7.26
N ARG A 292 16.67 11.09 -7.58
CA ARG A 292 16.53 10.43 -8.89
C ARG A 292 17.82 9.71 -9.29
N GLU A 293 18.48 9.11 -8.32
CA GLU A 293 19.56 8.17 -8.61
C GLU A 293 18.97 6.88 -9.18
N PRO A 294 19.64 6.23 -10.14
CA PRO A 294 19.24 4.92 -10.60
C PRO A 294 19.28 3.93 -9.42
N MET A 295 18.18 3.20 -9.24
CA MET A 295 18.16 2.04 -8.36
C MET A 295 19.10 0.97 -8.92
N ALA A 296 19.57 0.08 -8.04
CA ALA A 296 20.39 -1.06 -8.46
C ALA A 296 19.65 -1.92 -9.49
N ALA A 297 20.39 -2.58 -10.38
CA ALA A 297 19.78 -3.34 -11.48
C ALA A 297 18.91 -4.51 -10.97
N GLU A 298 19.29 -5.05 -9.81
CA GLU A 298 18.60 -6.11 -9.10
C GLU A 298 17.39 -5.64 -8.27
N PHE A 299 17.09 -4.33 -8.21
CA PHE A 299 15.95 -3.80 -7.45
C PHE A 299 14.62 -4.11 -8.18
N ARG A 300 13.72 -4.85 -7.51
CA ARG A 300 12.52 -5.44 -8.09
C ARG A 300 11.28 -4.61 -7.82
N TRP A 301 11.07 -3.55 -8.60
CA TRP A 301 9.88 -2.71 -8.48
C TRP A 301 8.55 -3.48 -8.51
N SER A 302 8.43 -4.50 -9.34
CA SER A 302 7.22 -5.33 -9.41
C SER A 302 6.90 -6.05 -8.10
N GLU A 303 7.93 -6.58 -7.42
CA GLU A 303 7.77 -7.25 -6.13
C GLU A 303 7.54 -6.24 -5.00
N VAL A 304 8.18 -5.06 -5.07
CA VAL A 304 7.91 -3.93 -4.15
C VAL A 304 6.45 -3.50 -4.21
N PHE A 305 5.86 -3.35 -5.40
CA PHE A 305 4.44 -2.99 -5.53
C PHE A 305 3.51 -4.08 -4.99
N ARG A 306 3.80 -5.36 -5.25
CA ARG A 306 3.02 -6.48 -4.69
C ARG A 306 3.12 -6.56 -3.17
N ALA A 307 4.32 -6.36 -2.63
CA ALA A 307 4.52 -6.36 -1.18
C ALA A 307 3.82 -5.15 -0.53
N ALA A 308 3.88 -3.97 -1.17
CA ALA A 308 3.16 -2.79 -0.69
C ALA A 308 1.65 -3.02 -0.64
N GLU A 309 1.07 -3.69 -1.65
CA GLU A 309 -0.35 -4.03 -1.70
C GLU A 309 -0.71 -4.98 -0.57
N ALA A 310 0.08 -6.06 -0.40
CA ALA A 310 -0.16 -7.02 0.67
C ALA A 310 -0.04 -6.38 2.08
N VAL A 311 0.94 -5.49 2.30
CA VAL A 311 1.09 -4.76 3.57
C VAL A 311 -0.08 -3.80 3.78
N GLU A 312 -0.49 -3.07 2.75
CA GLU A 312 -1.63 -2.17 2.80
C GLU A 312 -2.93 -2.91 3.13
N ASP A 313 -3.22 -4.00 2.43
CA ASP A 313 -4.41 -4.81 2.62
C ASP A 313 -4.42 -5.52 3.97
N LEU A 314 -3.25 -5.96 4.45
CA LEU A 314 -3.11 -6.56 5.78
C LEU A 314 -3.43 -5.54 6.86
N LEU A 315 -2.72 -4.40 6.87
CA LEU A 315 -2.91 -3.36 7.89
C LEU A 315 -4.30 -2.74 7.82
N ARG A 316 -4.87 -2.61 6.63
CA ARG A 316 -6.24 -2.14 6.46
C ARG A 316 -7.27 -3.16 6.96
N GLY A 317 -6.94 -4.46 6.90
CA GLY A 317 -7.81 -5.56 7.30
C GLY A 317 -8.61 -6.19 6.17
N ASP A 318 -8.24 -5.93 4.92
CA ASP A 318 -8.85 -6.53 3.71
C ASP A 318 -8.25 -7.91 3.38
N THR A 319 -7.11 -8.26 4.00
CA THR A 319 -6.51 -9.60 3.90
C THR A 319 -7.36 -10.64 4.64
N ALA A 320 -7.49 -11.83 4.05
CA ALA A 320 -7.98 -13.04 4.72
C ALA A 320 -6.80 -13.80 5.36
N PRO A 321 -7.03 -14.61 6.41
CA PRO A 321 -5.96 -15.40 7.03
C PRO A 321 -5.26 -16.30 6.00
N VAL A 322 -3.93 -16.32 6.04
CA VAL A 322 -3.13 -17.18 5.16
C VAL A 322 -3.22 -18.64 5.59
N THR A 323 -2.79 -19.55 4.70
CA THR A 323 -2.67 -20.98 4.99
C THR A 323 -1.26 -21.44 4.63
N ALA A 324 -0.61 -22.17 5.53
CA ALA A 324 0.74 -22.71 5.36
C ALA A 324 0.81 -23.85 4.32
#